data_AF-A0A1C6FZ64-F1
#
_entry.id   AF-A0A1C6FZ64-F1
#
_cell.length_a   1.000
_cell.length_b   1.000
_cell.length_c   1.000
_cell.angle_alpha   90.00
_cell.angle_beta   90.00
_cell.angle_gamma   90.00
#
_symmetry.space_group_name_H-M   'P 1'
#
loop_
_entity.id
_entity.type
_entity.pdbx_description
1 polymer ?
#
loop_
_entity_poly.entity_id
_entity_poly.type
_entity_poly.pdbx_seq_one_letter_code
_entity_poly.pdbx_strand_id
1 'polypeptide(L)'
;MIHDEITDVLLRARIPASTKGFIYIHDALEIMDKDSYYFSGKVCALYTKIAKQHGASFSQVERAIRYAFKGALTHGDPKSVEHYLDPVNTQNSNELKVLFLRWKQEMQQTKEISCDNLSACREQIYNEILAEMKALASGIQQAVSNAASPPKAI
;
A
#
# COMPACT_ATOMS: atom_id res chain seq x y z
N MET A 1 -0.84 5.76 9.74
CA MET A 1 -1.32 4.86 8.66
C MET A 1 -1.13 5.53 7.31
N ILE A 2 -2.05 6.37 6.80
CA ILE A 2 -1.87 7.03 5.47
C ILE A 2 -0.60 7.89 5.37
N HIS A 3 -0.31 8.69 6.40
CA HIS A 3 0.87 9.55 6.42
C HIS A 3 2.18 8.75 6.30
N ASP A 4 2.24 7.59 6.97
CA ASP A 4 3.44 6.74 7.02
C ASP A 4 3.63 6.00 5.68
N GLU A 5 2.52 5.60 5.05
CA GLU A 5 2.51 4.95 3.74
C GLU A 5 3.01 5.88 2.63
N ILE A 6 2.54 7.13 2.62
CA ILE A 6 3.05 8.14 1.68
C ILE A 6 4.54 8.36 1.92
N THR A 7 4.96 8.52 3.18
CA THR A 7 6.37 8.72 3.54
C THR A 7 7.25 7.60 3.00
N ASP A 8 6.83 6.35 3.17
CA ASP A 8 7.55 5.18 2.68
C ASP A 8 7.67 5.16 1.14
N VAL A 9 6.59 5.49 0.43
CA VAL A 9 6.61 5.62 -1.03
C VAL A 9 7.60 6.70 -1.48
N LEU A 10 7.63 7.86 -0.82
CA LEU A 10 8.57 8.93 -1.18
C LEU A 10 10.03 8.52 -0.98
N LEU A 11 10.32 7.79 0.09
CA LEU A 11 11.66 7.26 0.36
C LEU A 11 12.08 6.22 -0.68
N ARG A 12 11.17 5.30 -1.05
CA ARG A 12 11.40 4.30 -2.10
C ARG A 12 11.55 4.96 -3.48
N ALA A 13 10.82 6.03 -3.76
CA ALA A 13 10.97 6.85 -4.96
C ALA A 13 12.27 7.70 -4.98
N ARG A 14 13.15 7.57 -3.98
CA ARG A 14 14.41 8.32 -3.85
C ARG A 14 14.23 9.84 -3.76
N ILE A 15 13.10 10.29 -3.23
CA ILE A 15 12.86 11.71 -2.97
C ILE A 15 13.59 12.10 -1.67
N PRO A 16 14.49 13.10 -1.68
CA PRO A 16 15.30 13.41 -0.49
C PRO A 16 14.47 14.00 0.66
N ALA A 17 14.42 13.28 1.80
CA ALA A 17 13.65 13.63 2.98
C ALA A 17 14.05 14.95 3.66
N SER A 18 15.28 15.42 3.46
CA SER A 18 15.77 16.68 4.02
C SER A 18 15.25 17.92 3.27
N THR A 19 14.52 17.75 2.17
CA THR A 19 14.08 18.86 1.32
C THR A 19 12.64 19.28 1.63
N LYS A 20 12.34 20.58 1.49
CA LYS A 20 10.95 21.07 1.54
C LYS A 20 10.08 20.42 0.44
N GLY A 21 10.69 20.02 -0.67
CA GLY A 21 9.99 19.32 -1.74
C GLY A 21 9.40 17.99 -1.28
N PHE A 22 10.08 17.25 -0.40
CA PHE A 22 9.54 16.03 0.21
C PHE A 22 8.24 16.32 0.97
N ILE A 23 8.25 17.33 1.83
CA ILE A 23 7.09 17.73 2.64
C ILE A 23 5.93 18.16 1.72
N TYR A 24 6.21 19.00 0.72
CA TYR A 24 5.16 19.48 -0.18
C TYR A 24 4.61 18.40 -1.11
N ILE A 25 5.42 17.42 -1.53
CA ILE A 25 4.92 16.27 -2.30
C ILE A 25 4.05 15.39 -1.40
N HIS A 26 4.45 15.17 -0.15
CA HIS A 26 3.63 14.45 0.82
C HIS A 26 2.24 15.09 0.96
N ASP A 27 2.19 16.39 1.25
CA ASP A 27 0.93 17.13 1.36
C ASP A 27 0.13 17.10 0.05
N ALA A 28 0.81 17.17 -1.10
CA ALA A 28 0.17 17.10 -2.40
C ALA A 28 -0.59 15.78 -2.58
N LEU A 29 0.04 14.65 -2.25
CA LEU A 29 -0.58 13.33 -2.33
C LEU A 29 -1.73 13.19 -1.33
N GLU A 30 -1.58 13.71 -0.11
CA GLU A 30 -2.63 13.70 0.90
C GLU A 30 -3.86 14.52 0.46
N ILE A 31 -3.64 15.70 -0.12
CA ILE A 31 -4.71 16.56 -0.64
C ILE A 31 -5.40 15.91 -1.84
N MET A 32 -4.64 15.28 -2.75
CA MET A 32 -5.18 14.56 -3.90
C MET A 32 -6.02 13.35 -3.51
N ASP A 33 -5.70 12.68 -2.40
CA ASP A 33 -6.48 11.56 -1.87
C ASP A 33 -7.78 12.02 -1.20
N LYS A 34 -7.71 13.13 -0.45
CA LYS A 34 -8.86 13.71 0.25
C LYS A 34 -9.89 14.34 -0.69
N ASP A 35 -9.44 14.92 -1.80
CA ASP A 35 -10.30 15.60 -2.77
C ASP A 35 -9.82 15.40 -4.22
N SER A 36 -10.62 14.65 -4.97
CA SER A 36 -10.34 14.28 -6.37
C SER A 36 -10.29 15.47 -7.32
N TYR A 37 -10.80 16.64 -6.92
CA TYR A 37 -10.61 17.89 -7.65
C TYR A 37 -9.13 18.22 -7.85
N TYR A 38 -8.27 17.95 -6.84
CA TYR A 38 -6.85 18.28 -6.93
C TYR A 38 -6.05 17.28 -7.78
N PHE A 39 -6.53 16.04 -7.90
CA PHE A 39 -5.95 15.05 -8.81
C PHE A 39 -6.25 15.38 -10.29
N SER A 40 -7.51 15.70 -10.59
CA SER A 40 -8.00 15.94 -11.95
C SER A 40 -7.76 17.38 -12.44
N GLY A 41 -7.70 18.33 -11.50
CA GLY A 41 -7.62 19.76 -11.77
C GLY A 41 -6.24 20.28 -12.16
N LYS A 42 -6.14 21.61 -12.20
CA LYS A 42 -4.89 22.31 -12.50
C LYS A 42 -3.96 22.24 -11.29
N VAL A 43 -2.71 21.83 -11.52
CA VAL A 43 -1.67 21.76 -10.48
C VAL A 43 -1.46 23.10 -9.77
N CYS A 44 -1.80 24.22 -10.42
CA CYS A 44 -1.67 25.53 -9.81
C CYS A 44 -2.56 25.71 -8.56
N ALA A 45 -3.76 25.09 -8.56
CA ALA A 45 -4.66 25.14 -7.41
C ALA A 45 -4.06 24.36 -6.22
N LEU A 46 -3.42 23.22 -6.51
CA LEU A 46 -2.73 22.41 -5.51
C LEU A 46 -1.56 23.16 -4.88
N TYR A 47 -0.67 23.74 -5.69
CA TYR A 47 0.46 24.53 -5.17
C TYR A 47 0.00 25.74 -4.36
N THR A 48 -1.09 26.40 -4.78
CA THR A 48 -1.66 27.52 -4.02
C THR A 48 -2.19 27.07 -2.65
N LYS A 49 -2.80 25.89 -2.58
CA LYS A 49 -3.30 25.31 -1.32
C LYS A 49 -2.15 25.01 -0.36
N ILE A 50 -1.11 24.31 -0.83
CA ILE A 50 0.08 23.96 -0.05
C ILE A 50 0.82 25.24 0.40
N ALA A 51 0.99 26.21 -0.49
CA ALA A 51 1.63 27.49 -0.18
C ALA A 51 0.96 28.20 1.00
N LYS A 52 -0.38 28.22 1.02
CA LYS A 52 -1.16 28.80 2.13
C LYS A 52 -0.97 28.03 3.44
N GLN A 53 -0.87 26.70 3.41
CA GLN A 53 -0.66 25.87 4.61
C GLN A 53 0.71 26.10 5.25
N HIS A 54 1.73 26.39 4.43
CA HIS A 54 3.12 26.54 4.88
C HIS A 54 3.61 27.98 5.00
N GLY A 55 2.74 28.98 4.79
CA GLY A 55 3.16 30.39 4.74
C GLY A 55 4.21 30.67 3.66
N ALA A 56 4.15 29.93 2.55
CA ALA A 56 5.08 30.02 1.43
C ALA A 56 4.41 30.69 0.22
N SER A 57 5.19 31.01 -0.81
CA SER A 57 4.69 31.44 -2.11
C SER A 57 4.48 30.25 -3.05
N PHE A 58 3.58 30.43 -4.03
CA PHE A 58 3.37 29.48 -5.11
C PHE A 58 4.68 29.01 -5.76
N SER A 59 5.55 29.97 -6.11
CA SER A 59 6.81 29.69 -6.78
C SER A 59 7.80 28.92 -5.89
N GLN A 60 7.76 29.15 -4.57
CA GLN A 60 8.59 28.39 -3.63
C GLN A 60 8.14 26.93 -3.55
N VAL A 61 6.82 26.68 -3.52
CA VAL A 61 6.26 25.32 -3.52
C VAL A 61 6.60 24.59 -4.80
N GLU A 62 6.28 25.19 -5.94
CA GLU A 62 6.56 24.63 -7.26
C GLU A 62 8.03 24.26 -7.41
N ARG A 63 8.93 25.19 -7.05
CA ARG A 63 10.37 25.00 -7.20
C ARG A 63 10.92 23.93 -6.26
N ALA A 64 10.44 23.87 -5.03
CA ALA A 64 10.85 22.83 -4.09
C ALA A 64 10.42 21.44 -4.59
N ILE A 65 9.19 21.29 -5.10
CA ILE A 65 8.70 20.05 -5.71
C ILE A 65 9.54 19.67 -6.94
N ARG A 66 9.79 20.63 -7.84
CA ARG A 66 10.62 20.42 -9.04
C ARG A 66 12.00 19.88 -8.67
N TYR A 67 12.62 20.45 -7.63
CA TYR A 67 13.95 20.06 -7.22
C TYR A 67 14.00 18.70 -6.55
N ALA A 68 12.97 18.35 -5.78
CA ALA A 68 12.82 17.01 -5.22
C ALA A 68 12.74 15.95 -6.34
N PHE A 69 11.85 16.14 -7.33
CA PHE A 69 11.75 15.21 -8.46
C PHE A 69 13.02 15.17 -9.31
N LYS A 70 13.60 16.33 -9.64
CA LYS A 70 14.86 16.38 -10.40
C LYS A 70 15.96 15.60 -9.68
N GLY A 71 16.07 15.73 -8.36
CA GLY A 71 17.03 14.99 -7.56
C GLY A 71 16.83 13.47 -7.66
N ALA A 72 15.58 13.02 -7.48
CA ALA A 72 15.22 11.61 -7.59
C ALA A 72 15.51 11.04 -9.00
N LEU A 73 15.11 11.75 -10.05
CA LEU A 73 15.34 11.35 -11.44
C LEU A 73 16.82 11.31 -11.84
N THR A 74 17.65 12.18 -11.25
CA THR A 74 19.08 12.29 -11.60
C THR A 74 19.95 11.33 -10.80
N HIS A 75 19.61 11.06 -9.55
CA HIS A 75 20.47 10.34 -8.61
C HIS A 75 19.86 9.05 -8.04
N GLY A 76 18.58 8.80 -8.30
CA GLY A 76 17.90 7.58 -7.89
C GLY A 76 18.35 6.36 -8.68
N ASP A 77 18.20 5.18 -8.10
CA ASP A 77 18.44 3.94 -8.84
C ASP A 77 17.37 3.76 -9.93
N PRO A 78 17.75 3.32 -11.15
CA PRO A 78 16.82 3.27 -12.29
C PRO A 78 15.55 2.46 -12.03
N LYS A 79 15.66 1.34 -11.30
CA LYS A 79 14.53 0.49 -10.97
C LYS A 79 13.48 1.22 -10.13
N SER A 80 13.92 1.90 -9.07
CA SER A 80 13.01 2.67 -8.22
C SER A 80 12.42 3.87 -8.96
N VAL A 81 13.24 4.56 -9.76
CA VAL A 81 12.79 5.71 -10.56
C VAL A 81 11.72 5.29 -11.56
N GLU A 82 11.94 4.24 -12.35
CA GLU A 82 10.96 3.74 -13.34
C GLU A 82 9.67 3.21 -12.69
N HIS A 83 9.76 2.74 -11.44
CA HIS A 83 8.58 2.25 -10.72
C HIS A 83 7.71 3.41 -10.21
N TYR A 84 8.30 4.45 -9.62
CA TYR A 84 7.54 5.52 -8.95
C TYR A 84 7.35 6.80 -9.77
N LEU A 85 8.21 7.06 -10.76
CA LEU A 85 8.29 8.30 -11.52
C LEU A 85 8.30 8.02 -13.03
N ASP A 86 8.24 9.08 -13.84
CA ASP A 86 8.27 9.01 -15.30
C ASP A 86 9.55 9.66 -15.86
N PRO A 87 10.60 8.88 -16.17
CA PRO A 87 11.85 9.43 -16.69
C PRO A 87 11.72 10.11 -18.06
N VAL A 88 10.62 9.90 -18.79
CA VAL A 88 10.37 10.50 -20.10
C VAL A 88 9.66 11.85 -19.95
N ASN A 89 8.57 11.90 -19.18
CA ASN A 89 7.81 13.12 -18.92
C ASN A 89 7.99 13.64 -17.50
N THR A 90 9.08 14.38 -17.31
CA THR A 90 9.54 14.86 -15.99
C THR A 90 8.85 16.15 -15.51
N GLN A 91 7.70 16.51 -16.09
CA GLN A 91 6.93 17.66 -15.61
C GLN A 91 6.40 17.39 -14.20
N ASN A 92 6.56 18.33 -13.27
CA ASN A 92 6.14 18.14 -11.88
C ASN A 92 4.68 17.65 -11.74
N SER A 93 3.77 18.15 -12.59
CA SER A 93 2.36 17.72 -12.57
C SER A 93 2.16 16.28 -13.02
N ASN A 94 3.01 15.79 -13.94
CA ASN A 94 3.00 14.39 -14.35
C ASN A 94 3.56 13.52 -13.21
N GLU A 95 4.71 13.90 -12.66
CA GLU A 95 5.35 13.15 -11.58
C GLU A 95 4.46 13.02 -10.34
N LEU A 96 3.76 14.09 -9.93
CA LEU A 96 2.78 14.01 -8.85
C LEU A 96 1.67 13.00 -9.14
N LYS A 97 1.16 12.94 -10.37
CA LYS A 97 0.08 12.04 -10.76
C LYS A 97 0.55 10.60 -10.85
N VAL A 98 1.72 10.36 -11.46
CA VAL A 98 2.32 9.02 -11.56
C VAL A 98 2.58 8.49 -10.16
N LEU A 99 3.26 9.26 -9.33
CA LEU A 99 3.56 8.89 -7.95
C LEU A 99 2.29 8.60 -7.14
N PHE A 100 1.26 9.45 -7.27
CA PHE A 100 -0.05 9.22 -6.64
C PHE A 100 -0.67 7.88 -7.08
N LEU A 101 -0.71 7.62 -8.38
CA LEU A 101 -1.30 6.38 -8.91
C LEU A 101 -0.53 5.15 -8.44
N ARG A 102 0.80 5.21 -8.40
CA ARG A 102 1.66 4.12 -7.91
C ARG A 102 1.42 3.86 -6.43
N TRP A 103 1.34 4.90 -5.61
CA TRP A 103 0.98 4.77 -4.20
C TRP A 103 -0.41 4.14 -4.02
N LYS A 104 -1.43 4.58 -4.75
CA LYS A 104 -2.79 4.00 -4.66
C LYS A 104 -2.82 2.53 -5.08
N GLN A 105 -2.05 2.14 -6.10
CA GLN A 105 -1.92 0.73 -6.53
C GLN A 105 -1.33 -0.15 -5.42
N GLU A 106 -0.27 0.31 -4.76
CA GLU A 106 0.37 -0.44 -3.66
C GLU A 106 -0.56 -0.58 -2.44
N MET A 107 -1.36 0.44 -2.16
CA MET A 107 -2.40 0.40 -1.13
C MET A 107 -3.47 -0.65 -1.40
N GLN A 108 -3.89 -0.77 -2.66
CA GLN A 108 -4.87 -1.79 -3.06
C GLN A 108 -4.29 -3.20 -2.99
N GLN A 109 -3.05 -3.40 -3.46
CA GLN A 109 -2.37 -4.71 -3.38
C GLN A 109 -2.17 -5.16 -1.93
N THR A 110 -1.76 -4.25 -1.04
CA THR A 110 -1.57 -4.58 0.39
C THR A 110 -2.89 -5.03 1.04
N LYS A 111 -4.00 -4.41 0.66
CA LYS A 111 -5.33 -4.76 1.17
C LYS A 111 -5.82 -6.11 0.62
N GLU A 112 -5.59 -6.38 -0.65
CA GLU A 112 -5.93 -7.66 -1.30
C GLU A 112 -5.12 -8.81 -0.68
N ILE A 113 -3.79 -8.68 -0.57
CA ILE A 113 -2.92 -9.68 0.05
C ILE A 113 -3.32 -9.96 1.51
N SER A 114 -3.68 -8.92 2.27
CA SER A 114 -4.14 -9.07 3.66
C SER A 114 -5.44 -9.87 3.75
N CYS A 115 -6.40 -9.61 2.86
CA CYS A 115 -7.66 -10.34 2.78
C CYS A 115 -7.44 -11.81 2.37
N ASP A 116 -6.56 -12.06 1.40
CA ASP A 116 -6.23 -13.39 0.91
C ASP A 116 -5.49 -14.22 1.96
N ASN A 117 -4.57 -13.61 2.71
CA ASN A 117 -3.90 -14.28 3.81
C ASN A 117 -4.87 -14.66 4.93
N LEU A 118 -5.83 -13.78 5.24
CA LEU A 118 -6.84 -14.04 6.26
C LEU A 118 -7.82 -15.15 5.83
N SER A 119 -8.20 -15.19 4.55
CA SER A 119 -9.07 -16.23 4.00
C SER A 119 -8.36 -17.59 3.95
N ALA A 120 -7.08 -17.63 3.53
CA ALA A 120 -6.26 -18.82 3.54
C ALA A 120 -6.04 -19.38 4.95
N CYS A 121 -5.75 -18.53 5.93
CA CYS A 121 -5.63 -18.94 7.34
C CYS A 121 -6.94 -19.50 7.87
N ARG A 122 -8.08 -18.86 7.55
CA ARG A 122 -9.40 -19.32 7.95
C ARG A 122 -9.69 -20.71 7.38
N GLU A 123 -9.39 -20.95 6.11
CA GLU A 123 -9.57 -22.25 5.46
C GLU A 123 -8.69 -23.34 6.09
N GLN A 124 -7.42 -23.03 6.39
CA GLN A 124 -6.52 -23.95 7.10
C GLN A 124 -7.08 -24.39 8.44
N ILE A 125 -7.53 -23.44 9.26
CA ILE A 125 -8.12 -23.72 10.58
C ILE A 125 -9.37 -24.60 10.45
N TYR A 126 -10.26 -24.31 9.50
CA TYR A 126 -11.45 -25.14 9.27
C TYR A 126 -11.09 -26.57 8.88
N ASN A 127 -10.09 -26.74 8.02
CA ASN A 127 -9.64 -28.05 7.57
C ASN A 127 -8.99 -28.87 8.69
N GLU A 128 -8.19 -28.23 9.55
CA GLU A 128 -7.60 -28.86 10.74
C GLU A 128 -8.67 -29.35 11.71
N ILE A 129 -9.61 -28.47 12.09
CA ILE A 129 -10.74 -28.85 12.97
C ILE A 129 -11.53 -30.00 12.37
N LEU A 130 -11.82 -29.95 11.06
CA LEU A 130 -12.58 -31.00 10.40
C LEU A 130 -11.83 -32.35 10.39
N ALA A 131 -10.50 -32.32 10.24
CA ALA A 131 -9.66 -33.51 10.30
C ALA A 131 -9.67 -34.12 11.71
N GLU A 132 -9.55 -33.31 12.76
CA GLU A 132 -9.63 -33.76 14.15
C GLU A 132 -11.00 -34.36 14.47
N MET A 133 -12.10 -33.70 14.07
CA MET A 133 -13.46 -34.21 14.26
C MET A 133 -13.67 -35.56 13.58
N LYS A 134 -13.16 -35.74 12.35
CA LYS A 134 -13.21 -37.01 11.63
C LYS A 134 -12.43 -38.11 12.34
N ALA A 135 -11.24 -37.79 12.87
CA ALA A 135 -10.42 -38.74 13.63
C ALA A 135 -11.14 -39.21 14.92
N LEU A 136 -11.73 -38.27 15.67
CA LEU A 136 -12.53 -38.59 16.86
C LEU A 136 -13.73 -39.48 16.52
N ALA A 137 -14.48 -39.14 15.46
CA ALA A 137 -15.62 -39.92 15.02
C ALA A 137 -15.24 -41.35 14.61
N SER A 138 -14.11 -41.52 13.90
CA SER A 138 -13.58 -42.83 13.53
C SER A 138 -13.20 -43.66 14.77
N GLY A 139 -12.55 -43.05 15.77
CA GLY A 139 -12.22 -43.70 17.03
C GLY A 139 -13.46 -44.19 17.80
N ILE A 140 -14.52 -43.37 17.84
CA ILE A 140 -15.80 -43.74 18.44
C ILE A 140 -16.43 -44.92 17.69
N GLN A 141 -16.49 -44.87 16.35
CA GLN A 141 -17.05 -45.98 15.58
C GLN A 141 -16.29 -47.29 15.78
N GLN A 142 -14.96 -47.25 15.84
CA GLN A 142 -14.15 -48.43 16.10
C GLN A 142 -14.41 -49.01 17.50
N ALA A 143 -14.53 -48.15 18.52
CA ALA A 143 -14.84 -48.58 19.88
C ALA A 143 -16.25 -49.22 19.97
N VAL A 144 -17.24 -48.66 19.29
CA VAL A 144 -18.60 -49.19 19.22
C VAL A 144 -18.62 -50.56 18.51
N SER A 145 -17.92 -50.72 17.39
CA SER A 145 -17.82 -52.01 16.70
C SER A 145 -17.12 -53.08 17.54
N ASN A 146 -16.09 -52.70 18.30
CA ASN A 146 -15.39 -53.61 19.21
C ASN A 146 -16.28 -54.04 20.40
N ALA A 147 -17.11 -53.15 20.93
CA ALA A 147 -18.03 -53.44 22.03
C ALA A 147 -19.27 -54.27 21.60
N ALA A 148 -19.66 -54.21 20.32
CA ALA A 148 -20.78 -54.97 19.77
C ALA A 148 -20.44 -56.44 19.40
N SER A 149 -19.17 -56.85 19.54
CA SER A 149 -18.78 -58.26 19.34
C SER A 149 -19.22 -59.10 20.56
N PRO A 150 -19.99 -60.19 20.39
CA PRO A 150 -20.59 -60.91 21.50
C PRO A 150 -19.50 -61.60 22.37
N PRO A 151 -19.73 -61.76 23.69
CA PRO A 151 -18.77 -62.44 24.55
C PRO A 151 -18.59 -63.87 24.05
N LYS A 152 -17.33 -64.30 23.87
CA LYS A 152 -17.01 -65.68 23.54
C LYS A 152 -17.60 -66.60 24.61
N ALA A 153 -18.56 -67.43 24.21
CA ALA A 153 -19.11 -68.48 25.06
C ALA A 153 -17.99 -69.46 25.43
N ILE A 154 -17.87 -69.77 26.72
CA ILE A 154 -16.99 -70.80 27.30
C ILE A 154 -17.65 -72.15 27.12
#